data_AF-A0A7C6IQN2-F1
#
_entry.id   AF-A0A7C6IQN2-F1
#
_cell.length_a   1.000
_cell.length_b   1.000
_cell.length_c   1.000
_cell.angle_alpha   90.00
_cell.angle_beta   90.00
_cell.angle_gamma   90.00
#
_symmetry.space_group_name_H-M   'P 1'
#
loop_
_entity.id
_entity.type
_entity.pdbx_description
1 polymer ?
#
loop_
_entity_poly.entity_id
_entity_poly.type
_entity_poly.pdbx_seq_one_letter_code
_entity_poly.pdbx_strand_id
1 'polypeptide(L)'
;MGKVNYGLFVLIMFSLLLVGCIGAESDSIPMQEQIRLRIESISKVGKLSGHHISGHKNRVQDITVENGEAVLKLIASPDFNADGVLSLAIDRSALIFKALFQEERFATLNEVLIEWCYPVTNIKGHASLYPLVVIKLSRTTATTINWANFTTANLVSIADHYWENLNTEELVQ
;
A
#
# COMPACT_ATOMS: atom_id res chain seq x y z
N MET A 1 47.14 44.91 -33.12
CA MET A 1 47.13 43.88 -32.05
C MET A 1 46.28 44.40 -30.89
N GLY A 2 45.01 43.99 -30.83
CA GLY A 2 44.10 44.38 -29.74
C GLY A 2 44.26 43.43 -28.55
N LYS A 3 44.52 43.95 -27.35
CA LYS A 3 44.60 43.16 -26.12
C LYS A 3 43.20 42.71 -25.72
N VAL A 4 42.96 41.40 -25.72
CA VAL A 4 41.73 40.81 -25.19
C VAL A 4 41.74 40.94 -23.67
N ASN A 5 40.68 41.54 -23.11
CA ASN A 5 40.56 41.82 -21.69
C ASN A 5 39.90 40.64 -20.97
N TYR A 6 40.73 39.74 -20.43
CA TYR A 6 40.30 38.48 -19.80
C TYR A 6 39.44 38.67 -18.53
N GLY A 7 39.45 39.86 -17.92
CA GLY A 7 38.62 40.15 -16.74
C GLY A 7 37.12 40.13 -17.00
N LEU A 8 36.69 40.49 -18.23
CA LEU A 8 35.28 40.48 -18.60
C LEU A 8 34.76 39.06 -18.91
N PHE A 9 35.64 38.18 -19.40
CA PHE A 9 35.30 36.80 -19.76
C PHE A 9 35.06 35.92 -18.53
N VAL A 10 35.81 36.15 -17.44
CA VAL A 10 35.65 35.39 -16.19
C VAL A 10 34.34 35.76 -15.48
N LEU A 11 33.88 37.01 -15.58
CA LEU A 11 32.64 37.48 -14.96
C LEU A 11 31.39 36.90 -15.62
N ILE A 12 31.39 36.72 -16.95
CA ILE A 12 30.27 36.12 -17.70
C ILE A 12 30.18 34.60 -17.43
N MET A 13 31.32 33.91 -17.29
CA MET A 13 31.34 32.49 -16.91
C MET A 13 30.87 32.24 -15.47
N PHE A 14 31.10 33.17 -14.54
CA PHE A 14 30.60 33.04 -13.17
C PHE A 14 29.10 33.33 -13.03
N SER A 15 28.53 34.21 -13.88
CA SER A 15 27.08 34.43 -13.91
C SER A 15 26.29 33.26 -14.50
N LEU A 16 26.90 32.40 -15.33
CA LEU A 16 26.25 31.21 -15.89
C LEU A 16 26.30 29.99 -14.95
N LEU A 17 27.16 29.99 -13.93
CA LEU A 17 27.23 28.94 -12.91
C LEU A 17 26.25 29.16 -11.74
N LEU A 18 25.62 30.34 -11.63
CA LEU A 18 24.68 30.67 -10.56
C LEU A 18 23.20 30.55 -10.94
N VAL A 19 22.88 30.20 -12.20
CA VAL A 19 21.48 29.99 -12.66
C VAL A 19 21.05 28.51 -12.56
N GLY A 20 21.95 27.60 -12.16
CA GLY A 20 21.69 26.16 -12.06
C GLY A 20 21.20 25.67 -10.69
N CYS A 21 20.74 26.54 -9.80
CA CYS A 21 20.16 26.17 -8.50
C CYS A 21 18.68 26.53 -8.43
N ILE A 22 17.93 26.30 -9.50
CA ILE A 22 16.50 26.04 -9.37
C ILE A 22 16.43 24.53 -9.17
N GLY A 23 16.35 24.13 -7.90
CA GLY A 23 16.06 22.75 -7.54
C GLY A 23 14.78 22.36 -8.27
N ALA A 24 14.93 21.50 -9.28
CA ALA A 24 13.83 20.65 -9.68
C ALA A 24 13.58 19.76 -8.46
N GLU A 25 12.65 20.17 -7.60
CA GLU A 25 11.88 19.24 -6.79
C GLU A 25 11.36 18.20 -7.78
N SER A 26 12.04 17.05 -7.86
CA SER A 26 11.45 15.93 -8.57
C SER A 26 10.21 15.61 -7.76
N ASP A 27 9.03 15.83 -8.34
CA ASP A 27 7.75 15.37 -7.81
C ASP A 27 7.77 13.82 -7.76
N SER A 28 8.56 13.27 -6.83
CA SER A 28 8.58 11.85 -6.58
C SER A 28 7.24 11.52 -5.95
N ILE A 29 6.45 10.68 -6.64
CA ILE A 29 5.16 10.20 -6.14
C ILE A 29 5.35 9.73 -4.69
N PRO A 30 4.57 10.23 -3.71
CA PRO A 30 4.68 9.81 -2.32
C PRO A 30 4.59 8.30 -2.17
N MET A 31 5.29 7.73 -1.18
CA MET A 31 5.31 6.28 -0.94
C MET A 31 3.89 5.69 -0.82
N GLN A 32 2.99 6.40 -0.16
CA GLN A 32 1.58 6.04 -0.02
C GLN A 32 0.90 5.83 -1.38
N GLU A 33 1.14 6.74 -2.32
CA GLU A 33 0.56 6.67 -3.66
C GLU A 33 1.23 5.59 -4.51
N GLN A 34 2.54 5.37 -4.35
CA GLN A 34 3.22 4.24 -5.00
C GLN A 34 2.65 2.89 -4.54
N ILE A 35 2.42 2.73 -3.23
CA ILE A 35 1.79 1.54 -2.64
C ILE A 35 0.36 1.40 -3.15
N ARG A 36 -0.44 2.48 -3.17
CA ARG A 36 -1.81 2.47 -3.71
C ARG A 36 -1.84 1.94 -5.13
N LEU A 37 -1.10 2.59 -6.04
CA LEU A 37 -1.02 2.20 -7.44
C LEU A 37 -0.55 0.75 -7.59
N ARG A 38 0.38 0.32 -6.74
CA ARG A 38 0.82 -1.07 -6.76
C ARG A 38 -0.30 -2.03 -6.37
N ILE A 39 -0.98 -1.83 -5.24
CA ILE A 39 -2.09 -2.67 -4.80
C ILE A 39 -3.16 -2.75 -5.89
N GLU A 40 -3.56 -1.61 -6.46
CA GLU A 40 -4.59 -1.53 -7.49
C GLU A 40 -4.22 -2.30 -8.78
N SER A 41 -2.91 -2.42 -9.08
CA SER A 41 -2.40 -3.15 -10.25
C SER A 41 -2.32 -4.68 -10.07
N ILE A 42 -2.46 -5.21 -8.85
CA ILE A 42 -2.36 -6.65 -8.62
C ILE A 42 -3.66 -7.32 -9.13
N SER A 43 -3.55 -8.17 -10.15
CA SER A 43 -4.69 -8.77 -10.87
C SER A 43 -5.79 -9.36 -9.99
N LYS A 44 -5.45 -10.04 -8.88
CA LYS A 44 -6.43 -10.66 -7.97
C LYS A 44 -6.89 -9.75 -6.82
N VAL A 45 -6.26 -8.59 -6.63
CA VAL A 45 -6.62 -7.60 -5.59
C VAL A 45 -7.47 -6.50 -6.21
N GLY A 46 -6.93 -5.86 -7.24
CA GLY A 46 -7.58 -4.85 -8.06
C GLY A 46 -7.91 -3.54 -7.32
N LYS A 47 -8.33 -2.55 -8.11
CA LYS A 47 -8.75 -1.24 -7.62
C LYS A 47 -10.07 -1.24 -6.87
N LEU A 48 -11.02 -2.08 -7.29
CA LEU A 48 -12.39 -2.06 -6.79
C LEU A 48 -12.59 -3.11 -5.70
N SER A 49 -13.40 -2.78 -4.70
CA SER A 49 -13.78 -3.68 -3.62
C SER A 49 -14.85 -4.69 -4.05
N GLY A 50 -15.70 -4.33 -5.02
CA GLY A 50 -16.89 -5.08 -5.41
C GLY A 50 -18.17 -4.62 -4.70
N HIS A 51 -18.08 -3.66 -3.78
CA HIS A 51 -19.26 -3.08 -3.12
C HIS A 51 -19.87 -1.97 -3.95
N HIS A 52 -21.21 -1.85 -3.90
CA HIS A 52 -21.95 -0.76 -4.54
C HIS A 52 -22.18 0.45 -3.61
N ILE A 53 -21.72 0.38 -2.37
CA ILE A 53 -21.88 1.42 -1.34
C ILE A 53 -20.98 2.62 -1.67
N SER A 54 -21.56 3.82 -1.72
CA SER A 54 -20.83 5.05 -1.95
C SER A 54 -19.77 5.25 -0.86
N GLY A 55 -18.53 5.60 -1.25
CA GLY A 55 -17.40 5.71 -0.33
C GLY A 55 -16.60 4.42 -0.10
N HIS A 56 -17.16 3.24 -0.41
CA HIS A 56 -16.48 1.95 -0.20
C HIS A 56 -16.28 1.15 -1.50
N LYS A 57 -16.41 1.80 -2.65
CA LYS A 57 -16.19 1.20 -3.98
C LYS A 57 -14.72 0.88 -4.25
N ASN A 58 -13.81 1.68 -3.70
CA ASN A 58 -12.37 1.51 -3.88
C ASN A 58 -11.81 0.54 -2.83
N ARG A 59 -10.84 -0.27 -3.25
CA ARG A 59 -10.15 -1.26 -2.41
C ARG A 59 -9.35 -0.59 -1.30
N VAL A 60 -8.61 0.45 -1.64
CA VAL A 60 -7.73 1.15 -0.70
C VAL A 60 -8.50 2.30 -0.07
N GLN A 61 -8.87 2.14 1.20
CA GLN A 61 -9.53 3.18 1.98
C GLN A 61 -8.51 4.21 2.43
N ASP A 62 -7.39 3.75 3.00
CA ASP A 62 -6.34 4.61 3.53
C ASP A 62 -4.97 3.92 3.53
N ILE A 63 -3.91 4.71 3.42
CA ILE A 63 -2.52 4.27 3.52
C ILE A 63 -1.75 5.32 4.33
N THR A 64 -1.20 4.89 5.45
CA THR A 64 -0.25 5.67 6.23
C THR A 64 1.12 5.03 6.14
N VAL A 65 2.17 5.84 5.97
CA VAL A 65 3.56 5.38 5.97
C VAL A 65 4.37 6.31 6.85
N GLU A 66 4.97 5.77 7.90
CA GLU A 66 5.80 6.50 8.85
C GLU A 66 7.02 5.64 9.22
N ASN A 67 8.23 6.18 9.11
CA ASN A 67 9.47 5.51 9.54
C ASN A 67 9.68 4.08 8.97
N GLY A 68 9.18 3.82 7.76
CA GLY A 68 9.26 2.50 7.12
C GLY A 68 8.16 1.52 7.56
N GLU A 69 7.23 1.94 8.41
CA GLU A 69 6.04 1.18 8.77
C GLU A 69 4.87 1.64 7.90
N ALA A 70 4.22 0.72 7.20
CA ALA A 70 3.05 1.00 6.39
C ALA A 70 1.79 0.38 7.00
N VAL A 71 0.76 1.19 7.21
CA VAL A 71 -0.58 0.74 7.63
C VAL A 71 -1.53 0.89 6.47
N LEU A 72 -2.08 -0.24 6.01
CA LEU A 72 -2.96 -0.33 4.84
C LEU A 72 -4.38 -0.66 5.32
N LYS A 73 -5.31 0.28 5.20
CA LYS A 73 -6.74 0.02 5.44
C LYS A 73 -7.42 -0.30 4.13
N LEU A 74 -7.86 -1.54 3.99
CA LEU A 74 -8.40 -2.09 2.75
C LEU A 74 -9.86 -2.54 2.93
N ILE A 75 -10.66 -2.41 1.89
CA ILE A 75 -12.05 -2.87 1.89
C ILE A 75 -12.09 -4.31 1.38
N ALA A 76 -12.58 -5.25 2.18
CA ALA A 76 -12.75 -6.66 1.81
C ALA A 76 -13.82 -6.82 0.70
N SER A 77 -13.65 -7.81 -0.18
CA SER A 77 -14.69 -8.09 -1.18
C SER A 77 -15.84 -8.88 -0.59
N PRO A 78 -17.05 -8.70 -1.11
CA PRO A 78 -18.14 -9.63 -0.81
C PRO A 78 -17.82 -11.03 -1.34
N ASP A 79 -18.35 -12.03 -0.64
CA ASP A 79 -18.38 -13.45 -1.02
C ASP A 79 -19.70 -14.06 -0.52
N PHE A 80 -19.94 -15.34 -0.78
CA PHE A 80 -21.16 -16.06 -0.42
C PHE A 80 -21.37 -16.19 1.10
N ASN A 81 -20.29 -16.16 1.88
CA ASN A 81 -20.32 -16.25 3.35
C ASN A 81 -19.09 -15.55 3.95
N ALA A 82 -19.09 -15.38 5.29
CA ALA A 82 -18.00 -14.70 5.99
C ALA A 82 -16.65 -15.39 5.84
N ASP A 83 -16.63 -16.73 5.81
CA ASP A 83 -15.39 -17.50 5.63
C ASP A 83 -14.75 -17.22 4.26
N GLY A 84 -15.57 -17.09 3.21
CA GLY A 84 -15.13 -16.69 1.87
C GLY A 84 -14.56 -15.28 1.85
N VAL A 85 -15.23 -14.32 2.50
CA VAL A 85 -14.75 -12.94 2.65
C VAL A 85 -13.38 -12.92 3.34
N LEU A 86 -13.23 -13.66 4.44
CA LEU A 86 -11.97 -13.78 5.18
C LEU A 86 -10.88 -14.45 4.33
N SER A 87 -11.19 -15.58 3.70
CA SER A 87 -10.24 -16.32 2.85
C SER A 87 -9.71 -15.43 1.73
N LEU A 88 -10.59 -14.67 1.06
CA LEU A 88 -10.17 -13.72 0.03
C LEU A 88 -9.29 -12.60 0.58
N ALA A 89 -9.55 -12.12 1.79
CA ALA A 89 -8.72 -11.10 2.45
C ALA A 89 -7.32 -11.63 2.76
N ILE A 90 -7.21 -12.85 3.28
CA ILE A 90 -5.92 -13.51 3.57
C ILE A 90 -5.14 -13.76 2.27
N ASP A 91 -5.79 -14.33 1.25
CA ASP A 91 -5.18 -14.60 -0.05
C ASP A 91 -4.61 -13.34 -0.70
N ARG A 92 -5.37 -12.25 -0.66
CA ARG A 92 -4.95 -10.97 -1.20
C ARG A 92 -3.84 -10.32 -0.38
N SER A 93 -3.86 -10.48 0.94
CA SER A 93 -2.77 -10.00 1.81
C SER A 93 -1.43 -10.62 1.41
N ALA A 94 -1.40 -11.94 1.17
CA ALA A 94 -0.19 -12.62 0.72
C ALA A 94 0.36 -12.03 -0.59
N LEU A 95 -0.53 -11.70 -1.54
CA LEU A 95 -0.14 -11.07 -2.81
C LEU A 95 0.41 -9.66 -2.60
N ILE A 96 -0.20 -8.88 -1.70
CA ILE A 96 0.24 -7.52 -1.37
C ILE A 96 1.61 -7.57 -0.68
N PHE A 97 1.78 -8.40 0.36
CA PHE A 97 3.07 -8.57 1.03
C PHE A 97 4.16 -8.99 0.06
N LYS A 98 3.89 -9.98 -0.80
CA LYS A 98 4.84 -10.41 -1.82
C LYS A 98 5.24 -9.24 -2.73
N ALA A 99 4.27 -8.48 -3.24
CA ALA A 99 4.55 -7.34 -4.12
C ALA A 99 5.37 -6.24 -3.43
N LEU A 100 5.04 -5.91 -2.18
CA LEU A 100 5.72 -4.85 -1.43
C LEU A 100 7.12 -5.26 -0.95
N PHE A 101 7.33 -6.52 -0.56
CA PHE A 101 8.63 -6.96 -0.04
C PHE A 101 9.62 -7.40 -1.13
N GLN A 102 9.16 -7.78 -2.32
CA GLN A 102 10.04 -8.20 -3.42
C GLN A 102 10.48 -7.04 -4.34
N GLU A 103 9.77 -5.92 -4.37
CA GLU A 103 10.09 -4.80 -5.25
C GLU A 103 11.08 -3.82 -4.60
N GLU A 104 12.18 -3.53 -5.30
CA GLU A 104 13.27 -2.67 -4.80
C GLU A 104 12.80 -1.26 -4.41
N ARG A 105 11.82 -0.70 -5.14
CA ARG A 105 11.25 0.62 -4.83
C ARG A 105 10.61 0.72 -3.44
N PHE A 106 10.28 -0.41 -2.82
CA PHE A 106 9.71 -0.49 -1.48
C PHE A 106 10.72 -1.00 -0.44
N ALA A 107 12.02 -1.06 -0.77
CA ALA A 107 13.05 -1.59 0.11
C ALA A 107 13.14 -0.90 1.49
N THR A 108 12.68 0.35 1.59
CA THR A 108 12.65 1.12 2.85
C THR A 108 11.49 0.74 3.78
N LEU A 109 10.53 -0.08 3.33
CA LEU A 109 9.48 -0.60 4.19
C LEU A 109 10.05 -1.69 5.11
N ASN A 110 10.02 -1.45 6.41
CA ASN A 110 10.43 -2.39 7.44
C ASN A 110 9.26 -3.25 7.92
N GLU A 111 8.04 -2.73 7.88
CA GLU A 111 6.84 -3.42 8.33
C GLU A 111 5.63 -3.00 7.49
N VAL A 112 4.73 -3.95 7.24
CA VAL A 112 3.43 -3.70 6.62
C VAL A 112 2.36 -4.33 7.49
N LEU A 113 1.39 -3.53 7.92
CA LEU A 113 0.16 -3.96 8.56
C LEU A 113 -1.00 -3.77 7.57
N ILE A 114 -1.77 -4.82 7.34
CA ILE A 114 -2.98 -4.79 6.52
C ILE A 114 -4.18 -5.00 7.43
N GLU A 115 -5.05 -4.00 7.48
CA GLU A 115 -6.36 -4.07 8.11
C GLU A 115 -7.41 -4.17 7.01
N TRP A 116 -8.10 -5.31 6.94
CA TRP A 116 -9.26 -5.47 6.06
C TRP A 116 -10.53 -5.12 6.81
N CYS A 117 -11.33 -4.24 6.23
CA CYS A 117 -12.63 -3.85 6.74
C CYS A 117 -13.73 -4.27 5.78
N TYR A 118 -14.88 -4.68 6.32
CA TYR A 118 -16.08 -4.96 5.55
C TYR A 118 -17.12 -3.86 5.79
N PRO A 119 -17.74 -3.31 4.74
CA PRO A 119 -18.80 -2.33 4.92
C PRO A 119 -20.09 -3.04 5.35
N VAL A 120 -20.60 -2.67 6.52
CA VAL A 120 -21.87 -3.17 7.07
C VAL A 120 -22.90 -2.05 7.04
N THR A 121 -24.13 -2.37 6.66
CA THR A 121 -25.23 -1.40 6.58
C THR A 121 -26.24 -1.73 7.66
N ASN A 122 -26.55 -0.78 8.53
CA ASN A 122 -27.55 -1.02 9.57
C ASN A 122 -28.97 -1.03 8.99
N ILE A 123 -29.97 -1.40 9.81
CA ILE A 123 -31.40 -1.40 9.44
C ILE A 123 -31.94 -0.04 8.96
N LYS A 124 -31.20 1.06 9.20
CA LYS A 124 -31.54 2.43 8.77
C LYS A 124 -30.81 2.83 7.48
N GLY A 125 -30.03 1.94 6.86
CA GLY A 125 -29.29 2.22 5.63
C GLY A 125 -27.96 2.96 5.84
N HIS A 126 -27.49 3.12 7.07
CA HIS A 126 -26.18 3.76 7.32
C HIS A 126 -25.06 2.73 7.21
N ALA A 127 -24.10 3.02 6.33
CA ALA A 127 -22.91 2.21 6.16
C ALA A 127 -21.83 2.58 7.19
N SER A 128 -21.14 1.57 7.70
CA SER A 128 -19.95 1.70 8.55
C SER A 128 -18.93 0.61 8.20
N LEU A 129 -17.68 0.80 8.57
CA LEU A 129 -16.62 -0.18 8.33
C LEU A 129 -16.41 -1.05 9.58
N TYR A 130 -16.57 -2.35 9.41
CA TYR A 130 -16.31 -3.36 10.42
C TYR A 130 -14.93 -3.99 10.18
N PRO A 131 -13.99 -3.98 11.14
CA PRO A 131 -12.69 -4.60 10.98
C PRO A 131 -12.83 -6.13 10.99
N LEU A 132 -12.36 -6.78 9.93
CA LEU A 132 -12.49 -8.22 9.70
C LEU A 132 -11.22 -8.97 10.09
N VAL A 133 -10.07 -8.53 9.59
CA VAL A 133 -8.79 -9.20 9.81
C VAL A 133 -7.65 -8.20 9.76
N VAL A 134 -6.70 -8.36 10.67
CA VAL A 134 -5.45 -7.61 10.74
C VAL A 134 -4.30 -8.58 10.59
N ILE A 135 -3.42 -8.33 9.63
CA ILE A 135 -2.23 -9.13 9.37
C ILE A 135 -1.01 -8.22 9.31
N LYS A 136 0.03 -8.56 10.05
CA LYS A 136 1.28 -7.82 10.07
C LYS A 136 2.44 -8.68 9.64
N LEU A 137 3.28 -8.13 8.78
CA LEU A 137 4.50 -8.78 8.34
C LEU A 137 5.64 -7.76 8.30
N SER A 138 6.72 -8.09 8.96
CA SER A 138 7.99 -7.38 8.96
C SER A 138 8.84 -7.83 7.79
N ARG A 139 9.78 -6.99 7.36
CA ARG A 139 10.79 -7.34 6.36
C ARG A 139 11.64 -8.52 6.83
N THR A 140 11.98 -8.60 8.12
CA THR A 140 12.74 -9.71 8.70
C THR A 140 12.02 -11.04 8.43
N THR A 141 10.74 -11.13 8.77
CA THR A 141 9.93 -12.33 8.50
C THR A 141 9.71 -12.54 7.00
N ALA A 142 9.48 -11.48 6.22
CA ALA A 142 9.33 -11.57 4.78
C ALA A 142 10.59 -12.13 4.07
N THR A 143 11.79 -11.88 4.59
CA THR A 143 13.04 -12.39 4.00
C THR A 143 13.27 -13.88 4.23
N THR A 144 12.59 -14.49 5.20
CA THR A 144 12.67 -15.95 5.42
C THR A 144 11.70 -16.73 4.54
N ILE A 145 10.78 -16.05 3.85
CA ILE A 145 9.75 -16.68 3.01
C ILE A 145 10.31 -17.01 1.63
N ASN A 146 10.18 -18.27 1.22
CA ASN A 146 10.36 -18.65 -0.18
C ASN A 146 9.13 -18.25 -1.00
N TRP A 147 9.07 -16.99 -1.44
CA TRP A 147 7.93 -16.41 -2.18
C TRP A 147 7.59 -17.11 -3.50
N ALA A 148 8.51 -17.91 -4.07
CA ALA A 148 8.25 -18.70 -5.27
C ALA A 148 7.35 -19.92 -4.96
N ASN A 149 7.51 -20.51 -3.77
CA ASN A 149 6.77 -21.70 -3.32
C ASN A 149 5.75 -21.40 -2.21
N PHE A 150 5.64 -20.14 -1.80
CA PHE A 150 4.75 -19.73 -0.73
C PHE A 150 3.28 -19.89 -1.12
N THR A 151 2.55 -20.68 -0.34
CA THR A 151 1.10 -20.80 -0.44
C THR A 151 0.44 -19.84 0.55
N THR A 152 -0.62 -19.16 0.11
CA THR A 152 -1.33 -18.15 0.91
C THR A 152 -1.93 -18.71 2.20
N ALA A 153 -2.24 -20.01 2.22
CA ALA A 153 -2.73 -20.74 3.39
C ALA A 153 -1.79 -20.69 4.60
N ASN A 154 -0.48 -20.49 4.40
CA ASN A 154 0.48 -20.44 5.49
C ASN A 154 0.66 -19.03 6.09
N LEU A 155 0.06 -17.99 5.47
CA LEU A 155 0.28 -16.60 5.89
C LEU A 155 -0.07 -16.37 7.36
N VAL A 156 -1.20 -16.92 7.81
CA VAL A 156 -1.67 -16.78 9.19
C VAL A 156 -0.64 -17.31 10.19
N SER A 157 -0.01 -18.45 9.88
CA SER A 157 0.94 -19.12 10.76
C SER A 157 2.29 -18.44 10.85
N ILE A 158 2.65 -17.62 9.85
CA ILE A 158 3.98 -16.98 9.78
C ILE A 158 3.92 -15.48 10.01
N ALA A 159 2.73 -14.87 10.04
CA ALA A 159 2.59 -13.45 10.27
C ALA A 159 3.14 -13.07 11.66
N ASP A 160 3.79 -11.92 11.75
CA ASP A 160 4.29 -11.41 13.03
C ASP A 160 3.14 -11.03 13.97
N HIS A 161 2.00 -10.68 13.39
CA HIS A 161 0.75 -10.53 14.10
C HIS A 161 -0.42 -10.93 13.20
N TYR A 162 -1.38 -11.64 13.80
CA TYR A 162 -2.63 -12.02 13.17
C TYR A 162 -3.77 -11.86 14.17
N TRP A 163 -4.83 -11.20 13.74
CA TRP A 163 -6.08 -11.09 14.47
C TRP A 163 -7.24 -11.14 13.48
N GLU A 164 -8.26 -11.92 13.80
CA GLU A 164 -9.49 -12.01 13.03
C GLU A 164 -10.72 -11.77 13.92
N ASN A 165 -11.76 -11.25 13.31
CA ASN A 165 -13.05 -11.01 13.95
C ASN A 165 -14.17 -11.50 13.03
N LEU A 166 -14.39 -12.80 13.05
CA LEU A 166 -15.50 -13.47 12.38
C LEU A 166 -16.73 -13.44 13.30
N ASN A 167 -17.40 -12.30 13.41
CA ASN A 167 -18.79 -12.30 13.89
C ASN A 167 -19.74 -12.31 12.69
N THR A 168 -20.07 -13.52 12.24
CA THR A 168 -20.90 -13.80 11.05
C THR A 168 -22.28 -13.13 11.09
N GLU A 169 -22.83 -12.89 12.28
CA GLU A 169 -24.15 -12.26 12.45
C GLU A 169 -24.18 -10.78 12.05
N GLU A 170 -23.02 -10.11 12.02
CA GLU A 170 -22.92 -8.68 11.68
C GLU A 170 -22.69 -8.42 10.19
N LEU A 171 -22.25 -9.44 9.43
CA LEU A 171 -21.95 -9.31 8.00
C LEU A 171 -23.15 -9.61 7.08
N VAL A 172 -24.24 -10.17 7.62
CA VAL A 172 -25.41 -10.68 6.86
C VAL A 172 -26.71 -9.90 7.15
N GLN A 173 -26.63 -8.73 7.80
CA GLN A 173 -27.81 -7.86 8.03
C GLN A 173 -28.15 -6.97 6.83
#